data_AF-J4TUD2-F1
#
_entry.id   AF-J4TUD2-F1
#
_cell.length_a   1.000
_cell.length_b   1.000
_cell.length_c   1.000
_cell.angle_alpha   90.00
_cell.angle_beta   90.00
_cell.angle_gamma   90.00
#
_symmetry.space_group_name_H-M   'P 1'
#
loop_
_entity.id
_entity.type
_entity.pdbx_description
1 polymer ?
#
loop_
_entity_poly.entity_id
_entity_poly.type
_entity_poly.pdbx_seq_one_letter_code
_entity_poly.pdbx_strand_id
1 'polypeptide(L)'
;MPKHHPQRIHELGVAWSKTILYMTLPILENFPLFNYTKKTIVRGSHSLFVYFFYCRCLIVEHNMFQDHPDANDERKYPDIKRNPLHEVTKTSYILGVLLGISLGLLPQIRFKNFNIFIIALSLFHFLEYYITAKYNPLKVHSESFLLNNGKSYMAAHSFAILECLIESLLFPDLKISSYSRITQLCTILGCILIILGQYSRTTAMHAAGHSFSHIVKTKKEPDHVLVKTGIYAWSRHPSYFGFFWWAIGTQLLLLNPISLVIFISVLWKFFNDRIRIEEKYLVEFFGRDYIDYKKEVSVGIPLL
;
A
#
# COMPACT_ATOMS: atom_id res chain seq x y z
N MET A 1 -46.58 -0.60 -12.55
CA MET A 1 -45.40 0.30 -12.64
C MET A 1 -44.33 -0.40 -13.46
N PRO A 2 -43.71 0.26 -14.45
CA PRO A 2 -42.89 -0.44 -15.45
C PRO A 2 -41.54 -0.87 -14.87
N LYS A 3 -41.14 -2.11 -15.17
CA LYS A 3 -39.82 -2.68 -14.86
C LYS A 3 -38.78 -2.01 -15.76
N HIS A 4 -37.91 -1.15 -15.20
CA HIS A 4 -36.78 -0.62 -15.95
C HIS A 4 -35.63 -1.64 -15.96
N HIS A 5 -35.27 -2.06 -17.17
CA HIS A 5 -34.31 -3.12 -17.52
C HIS A 5 -32.86 -2.82 -17.06
N PRO A 6 -32.16 -3.79 -16.42
CA PRO A 6 -30.71 -3.75 -16.16
C PRO A 6 -29.84 -3.53 -17.41
N GLN A 7 -30.35 -3.88 -18.59
CA GLN A 7 -29.66 -3.72 -19.88
C GLN A 7 -29.37 -2.25 -20.22
N ARG A 8 -30.23 -1.30 -19.84
CA ARG A 8 -30.02 0.13 -20.15
C ARG A 8 -28.82 0.72 -19.41
N ILE A 9 -28.56 0.27 -18.18
CA ILE A 9 -27.42 0.76 -17.37
C ILE A 9 -26.11 0.17 -17.89
N HIS A 10 -26.11 -1.09 -18.33
CA HIS A 10 -24.97 -1.73 -18.98
C HIS A 10 -24.63 -1.07 -20.33
N GLU A 11 -25.64 -0.77 -21.16
CA GLU A 11 -25.46 -0.05 -22.42
C GLU A 11 -24.92 1.37 -22.20
N LEU A 12 -25.40 2.08 -21.17
CA LEU A 12 -24.85 3.37 -20.77
C LEU A 12 -23.39 3.23 -20.33
N GLY A 13 -23.04 2.29 -19.45
CA GLY A 13 -21.65 2.09 -19.00
C GLY A 13 -20.66 1.79 -20.13
N VAL A 14 -21.07 0.98 -21.12
CA VAL A 14 -20.26 0.69 -22.32
C VAL A 14 -20.18 1.90 -23.25
N ALA A 15 -21.24 2.71 -23.35
CA ALA A 15 -21.22 3.95 -24.12
C ALA A 15 -20.31 5.01 -23.48
N TRP A 16 -20.30 5.13 -22.15
CA TRP A 16 -19.43 6.06 -21.41
C TRP A 16 -17.96 5.67 -21.49
N SER A 17 -17.62 4.38 -21.40
CA SER A 17 -16.23 3.92 -21.51
C SER A 17 -15.66 4.10 -22.93
N LYS A 18 -16.47 3.87 -23.97
CA LYS A 18 -16.11 4.22 -25.36
C LYS A 18 -15.98 5.73 -25.56
N THR A 19 -16.87 6.54 -25.00
CA THR A 19 -16.82 8.00 -25.14
C THR A 19 -15.58 8.60 -24.48
N ILE A 20 -15.19 8.13 -23.29
CA ILE A 20 -13.94 8.55 -22.62
C ILE A 20 -12.73 8.14 -23.47
N LEU A 21 -12.72 6.95 -24.05
CA LEU A 21 -11.66 6.49 -24.95
C LEU A 21 -11.56 7.37 -26.21
N TYR A 22 -12.68 7.68 -26.87
CA TYR A 22 -12.71 8.52 -28.07
C TYR A 22 -12.41 10.01 -27.80
N MET A 23 -12.72 10.52 -26.60
CA MET A 23 -12.38 11.89 -26.21
C MET A 23 -10.93 12.05 -25.77
N THR A 24 -10.32 11.01 -25.20
CA THR A 24 -8.93 11.08 -24.69
C THR A 24 -7.89 10.73 -25.75
N LEU A 25 -8.19 9.87 -26.72
CA LEU A 25 -7.26 9.50 -27.80
C LEU A 25 -6.74 10.71 -28.60
N PRO A 26 -7.58 11.65 -29.09
CA PRO A 26 -7.11 12.81 -29.85
C PRO A 26 -6.30 13.80 -29.02
N ILE A 27 -6.55 13.86 -27.70
CA ILE A 27 -5.80 14.69 -26.76
C ILE A 27 -4.41 14.10 -26.54
N LEU A 28 -4.29 12.76 -26.47
CA LEU A 28 -3.03 12.05 -26.30
C LEU A 28 -2.16 12.05 -27.57
N GLU A 29 -2.77 12.05 -28.76
CA GLU A 29 -2.05 12.12 -30.05
C GLU A 29 -1.31 13.44 -30.29
N ASN A 30 -1.74 14.53 -29.62
CA ASN A 30 -1.11 15.85 -29.73
C ASN A 30 0.05 16.07 -28.73
N PHE A 31 0.30 15.13 -27.81
CA PHE A 31 1.43 15.22 -26.90
C PHE A 31 2.73 14.71 -27.58
N PRO A 32 3.83 15.50 -27.57
CA PRO A 32 5.10 15.10 -28.18
C PRO A 32 5.71 13.82 -27.55
N LEU A 33 5.28 13.45 -26.34
CA LEU A 33 5.63 12.16 -25.71
C LEU A 33 5.08 10.96 -26.49
N PHE A 34 3.88 11.05 -27.06
CA PHE A 34 3.19 9.94 -27.74
C PHE A 34 3.87 9.55 -29.06
N ASN A 35 4.44 10.54 -29.78
CA ASN A 35 5.24 10.30 -30.98
C ASN A 35 6.62 9.68 -30.66
N TYR A 36 7.17 9.94 -29.48
CA TYR A 36 8.38 9.26 -28.99
C TYR A 36 8.08 7.79 -28.65
N THR A 37 6.91 7.50 -28.08
CA THR A 37 6.45 6.13 -27.85
C THR A 37 6.24 5.39 -29.17
N LYS A 38 5.66 6.02 -30.21
CA LYS A 38 5.43 5.36 -31.51
C LYS A 38 6.72 4.87 -32.19
N LYS A 39 7.83 5.63 -32.08
CA LYS A 39 9.16 5.20 -32.57
C LYS A 39 9.80 4.10 -31.73
N THR A 40 9.42 3.99 -30.46
CA THR A 40 9.93 2.96 -29.53
C THR A 40 9.06 1.68 -29.54
N ILE A 41 7.77 1.80 -29.88
CA ILE A 41 6.75 0.72 -29.90
C ILE A 41 7.03 -0.32 -30.99
N VAL A 42 7.83 -0.02 -32.03
CA VAL A 42 8.27 -1.02 -33.02
C VAL A 42 9.28 -2.02 -32.42
N ARG A 43 9.76 -1.82 -31.18
CA ARG A 43 10.55 -2.80 -30.45
C ARG A 43 9.89 -3.18 -29.12
N GLY A 44 9.00 -4.18 -29.19
CA GLY A 44 8.83 -5.25 -28.20
C GLY A 44 8.36 -4.90 -26.77
N SER A 45 7.16 -5.41 -26.44
CA SER A 45 6.86 -6.04 -25.13
C SER A 45 6.39 -5.20 -23.93
N HIS A 46 5.96 -3.94 -24.07
CA HIS A 46 5.34 -3.20 -22.96
C HIS A 46 3.87 -2.80 -23.14
N SER A 47 3.34 -2.83 -24.38
CA SER A 47 1.93 -2.49 -24.65
C SER A 47 0.93 -3.57 -24.19
N LEU A 48 1.35 -4.85 -24.21
CA LEU A 48 0.50 -5.94 -23.72
C LEU A 48 0.24 -5.84 -22.21
N PHE A 49 1.14 -5.29 -21.41
CA PHE A 49 0.98 -5.29 -19.95
C PHE A 49 -0.13 -4.32 -19.49
N VAL A 50 -0.19 -3.12 -20.08
CA VAL A 50 -1.25 -2.14 -19.82
C VAL A 50 -2.59 -2.64 -20.35
N TYR A 51 -2.60 -3.26 -21.53
CA TYR A 51 -3.80 -3.87 -22.11
C TYR A 51 -4.30 -5.06 -21.28
N PHE A 52 -3.42 -5.95 -20.82
CA PHE A 52 -3.77 -7.06 -19.93
C PHE A 52 -4.28 -6.58 -18.57
N PHE A 53 -3.70 -5.52 -18.00
CA PHE A 53 -4.18 -4.93 -16.75
C PHE A 53 -5.58 -4.33 -16.91
N TYR A 54 -5.81 -3.61 -18.03
CA TYR A 54 -7.11 -3.04 -18.36
C TYR A 54 -8.18 -4.12 -18.63
N CYS A 55 -7.84 -5.17 -19.39
CA CYS A 55 -8.71 -6.31 -19.63
C CYS A 55 -8.99 -7.11 -18.35
N ARG A 56 -8.01 -7.25 -17.42
CA ARG A 56 -8.26 -7.88 -16.12
C ARG A 56 -9.17 -7.04 -15.23
N CYS A 57 -9.05 -5.71 -15.23
CA CYS A 57 -10.00 -4.86 -14.53
C CYS A 57 -11.43 -5.01 -15.08
N LEU A 58 -11.60 -5.09 -16.40
CA LEU A 58 -12.91 -5.31 -17.04
C LEU A 58 -13.48 -6.72 -16.77
N ILE A 59 -12.64 -7.76 -16.73
CA ILE A 59 -13.06 -9.13 -16.38
C ILE A 59 -13.44 -9.23 -14.89
N VAL A 60 -12.73 -8.51 -14.02
CA VAL A 60 -13.08 -8.40 -12.60
C VAL A 60 -14.42 -7.66 -12.43
N GLU A 61 -14.66 -6.57 -13.15
CA GLU A 61 -15.97 -5.88 -13.17
C GLU A 61 -17.10 -6.80 -13.68
N HIS A 62 -16.87 -7.57 -14.75
CA HIS A 62 -17.88 -8.48 -15.28
C HIS A 62 -18.27 -9.58 -14.29
N ASN A 63 -17.30 -10.12 -13.54
CA ASN A 63 -17.56 -11.12 -12.51
C ASN A 63 -18.15 -10.50 -11.22
N MET A 64 -17.92 -9.21 -10.94
CA MET A 64 -18.52 -8.51 -9.79
C MET A 64 -20.04 -8.31 -9.91
N PHE A 65 -20.60 -8.34 -11.12
CA PHE A 65 -22.05 -8.18 -11.36
C PHE A 65 -22.81 -9.51 -11.51
N GLN A 66 -22.12 -10.64 -11.66
CA GLN A 66 -22.78 -11.95 -11.83
C GLN A 66 -22.97 -12.73 -10.53
N ASP A 67 -22.13 -12.49 -9.52
CA ASP A 67 -22.39 -12.98 -8.17
C ASP A 67 -23.31 -11.99 -7.45
N HIS A 68 -24.63 -12.17 -7.60
CA HIS A 68 -25.63 -11.56 -6.73
C HIS A 68 -26.02 -12.57 -5.61
N PRO A 69 -25.29 -12.64 -4.48
CA PRO A 69 -25.78 -13.34 -3.31
C PRO A 69 -26.79 -12.44 -2.59
N ASP A 70 -28.02 -12.93 -2.47
CA ASP A 70 -29.15 -12.52 -1.62
C ASP A 70 -29.26 -11.04 -1.23
N ALA A 71 -30.35 -10.43 -1.69
CA ALA A 71 -30.76 -9.04 -1.46
C ALA A 71 -31.10 -8.67 0.00
N ASN A 72 -30.81 -9.54 0.98
CA ASN A 72 -31.22 -9.40 2.38
C ASN A 72 -30.06 -9.16 3.38
N ASP A 73 -28.83 -8.99 2.91
CA ASP A 73 -27.68 -8.69 3.79
C ASP A 73 -27.42 -7.17 3.86
N GLU A 74 -27.99 -6.52 4.86
CA GLU A 74 -27.89 -5.07 5.10
C GLU A 74 -26.45 -4.56 5.37
N ARG A 75 -25.46 -5.45 5.53
CA ARG A 75 -24.07 -5.10 5.88
C ARG A 75 -23.06 -5.44 4.78
N LYS A 76 -23.34 -5.12 3.51
CA LYS A 76 -22.40 -5.39 2.39
C LYS A 76 -21.57 -4.21 1.89
N TYR A 77 -21.89 -2.98 2.29
CA TYR A 77 -21.20 -1.80 1.76
C TYR A 77 -20.39 -1.06 2.84
N PRO A 78 -19.20 -0.51 2.50
CA PRO A 78 -18.47 0.39 3.38
C PRO A 78 -19.36 1.55 3.82
N ASP A 79 -19.17 2.05 5.04
CA ASP A 79 -19.86 3.25 5.51
C ASP A 79 -19.52 4.44 4.60
N ILE A 80 -20.46 4.83 3.74
CA ILE A 80 -20.31 5.91 2.76
C ILE A 80 -19.97 7.24 3.43
N LYS A 81 -20.42 7.47 4.68
CA LYS A 81 -20.10 8.71 5.42
C LYS A 81 -18.63 8.76 5.85
N ARG A 82 -18.04 7.60 6.16
CA ARG A 82 -16.62 7.46 6.51
C ARG A 82 -15.72 7.16 5.32
N ASN A 83 -16.32 6.92 4.16
CA ASN A 83 -15.61 6.66 2.92
C ASN A 83 -16.13 7.55 1.78
N PRO A 84 -16.01 8.88 1.91
CA PRO A 84 -16.46 9.80 0.87
C PRO A 84 -15.74 9.53 -0.44
N LEU A 85 -16.50 9.15 -1.48
CA LEU A 85 -15.97 8.73 -2.79
C LEU A 85 -15.01 9.74 -3.42
N HIS A 86 -15.26 11.04 -3.19
CA HIS A 86 -14.41 12.10 -3.70
C HIS A 86 -13.02 12.12 -3.04
N GLU A 87 -12.90 11.84 -1.74
CA GLU A 87 -11.61 11.75 -1.06
C GLU A 87 -10.84 10.51 -1.50
N VAL A 88 -11.52 9.37 -1.62
CA VAL A 88 -10.91 8.11 -2.08
C VAL A 88 -10.36 8.25 -3.49
N THR A 89 -11.17 8.80 -4.40
CA THR A 89 -10.81 8.99 -5.81
C THR A 89 -9.65 9.98 -5.92
N LYS A 90 -9.74 11.12 -5.24
CA LYS A 90 -8.69 12.15 -5.22
C LYS A 90 -7.37 11.58 -4.68
N THR A 91 -7.42 10.87 -3.56
CA THR A 91 -6.22 10.31 -2.91
C THR A 91 -5.57 9.25 -3.80
N SER A 92 -6.36 8.31 -4.33
CA SER A 92 -5.86 7.28 -5.26
C SER A 92 -5.24 7.88 -6.51
N TYR A 93 -5.89 8.89 -7.09
CA TYR A 93 -5.38 9.61 -8.27
C TYR A 93 -4.06 10.31 -7.97
N ILE A 94 -3.95 11.04 -6.86
CA ILE A 94 -2.71 11.73 -6.46
C ILE A 94 -1.57 10.73 -6.25
N LEU A 95 -1.80 9.63 -5.53
CA LEU A 95 -0.79 8.59 -5.31
C LEU A 95 -0.33 7.97 -6.65
N GLY A 96 -1.26 7.72 -7.58
CA GLY A 96 -0.97 7.23 -8.92
C GLY A 96 -0.16 8.21 -9.77
N VAL A 97 -0.50 9.51 -9.73
CA VAL A 97 0.26 10.57 -10.41
C VAL A 97 1.67 10.68 -9.84
N LEU A 98 1.82 10.69 -8.52
CA LEU A 98 3.14 10.72 -7.85
C LEU A 98 4.00 9.51 -8.25
N LEU A 99 3.40 8.33 -8.30
CA LEU A 99 4.05 7.10 -8.75
C LEU A 99 4.49 7.20 -10.21
N GLY A 100 3.59 7.64 -11.10
CA GLY A 100 3.85 7.74 -12.54
C GLY A 100 4.93 8.77 -12.88
N ILE A 101 4.87 9.96 -12.27
CA ILE A 101 5.90 10.99 -12.42
C ILE A 101 7.23 10.49 -11.89
N SER A 102 7.26 9.88 -10.70
CA SER A 102 8.50 9.40 -10.08
C SER A 102 9.17 8.31 -10.92
N LEU A 103 8.38 7.36 -11.46
CA LEU A 103 8.88 6.35 -12.40
C LEU A 103 9.42 6.97 -13.69
N GLY A 104 8.64 7.87 -14.30
CA GLY A 104 9.00 8.52 -15.55
C GLY A 104 10.26 9.38 -15.47
N LEU A 105 10.59 9.89 -14.27
CA LEU A 105 11.76 10.71 -13.97
C LEU A 105 13.02 9.91 -13.58
N LEU A 106 12.93 8.60 -13.32
CA LEU A 106 14.08 7.77 -12.90
C LEU A 106 15.27 7.80 -13.88
N PRO A 107 15.06 7.78 -15.22
CA PRO A 107 16.17 7.89 -16.17
C PRO A 107 16.86 9.26 -16.19
N GLN A 108 16.17 10.34 -15.83
CA GLN A 108 16.61 11.72 -16.04
C GLN A 108 17.27 12.33 -14.80
N ILE A 109 16.94 11.86 -13.59
CA ILE A 109 17.46 12.44 -12.36
C ILE A 109 18.73 11.75 -11.86
N ARG A 110 19.66 12.56 -11.32
CA ARG A 110 20.89 12.06 -10.68
C ARG A 110 20.57 11.33 -9.37
N PHE A 111 19.67 11.86 -8.55
CA PHE A 111 19.30 11.29 -7.25
C PHE A 111 18.08 10.35 -7.35
N LYS A 112 18.31 9.15 -7.89
CA LYS A 112 17.24 8.18 -8.16
C LYS A 112 16.52 7.67 -6.91
N ASN A 113 17.23 7.56 -5.79
CA ASN A 113 16.68 6.96 -4.56
C ASN A 113 15.46 7.72 -4.02
N PHE A 114 15.44 9.05 -4.17
CA PHE A 114 14.29 9.85 -3.77
C PHE A 114 13.03 9.47 -4.55
N ASN A 115 13.13 9.29 -5.87
CA ASN A 115 11.98 8.84 -6.66
C ASN A 115 11.58 7.40 -6.33
N ILE A 116 12.54 6.51 -6.08
CA ILE A 116 12.23 5.14 -5.62
C ILE A 116 11.48 5.18 -4.29
N PHE A 117 11.87 6.08 -3.38
CA PHE A 117 11.18 6.31 -2.13
C PHE A 117 9.74 6.82 -2.34
N ILE A 118 9.52 7.80 -3.22
CA ILE A 118 8.15 8.28 -3.54
C ILE A 118 7.31 7.16 -4.17
N ILE A 119 7.88 6.34 -5.06
CA ILE A 119 7.20 5.16 -5.62
C ILE A 119 6.79 4.20 -4.50
N ALA A 120 7.71 3.86 -3.60
CA ALA A 120 7.45 2.97 -2.47
C ALA A 120 6.37 3.52 -1.54
N LEU A 121 6.41 4.83 -1.23
CA LEU A 121 5.43 5.51 -0.38
C LEU A 121 4.04 5.53 -1.04
N SER A 122 3.97 5.85 -2.34
CA SER A 122 2.72 5.80 -3.11
C SER A 122 2.11 4.41 -3.14
N LEU A 123 2.94 3.38 -3.38
CA LEU A 123 2.49 1.99 -3.38
C LEU A 123 2.03 1.53 -2.00
N PHE A 124 2.76 1.87 -0.95
CA PHE A 124 2.42 1.50 0.43
C PHE A 124 1.03 2.03 0.80
N HIS A 125 0.81 3.34 0.65
CA HIS A 125 -0.47 3.96 1.01
C HIS A 125 -1.64 3.47 0.14
N PHE A 126 -1.41 3.29 -1.17
CA PHE A 126 -2.43 2.72 -2.05
C PHE A 126 -2.78 1.28 -1.66
N LEU A 127 -1.77 0.43 -1.40
CA LEU A 127 -1.98 -0.97 -1.04
C LEU A 127 -2.65 -1.13 0.33
N GLU A 128 -2.37 -0.27 1.30
CA GLU A 128 -3.10 -0.26 2.58
C GLU A 128 -4.61 -0.12 2.33
N TYR A 129 -5.02 0.91 1.58
CA TYR A 129 -6.42 1.12 1.28
C TYR A 129 -7.00 0.00 0.41
N TYR A 130 -6.32 -0.36 -0.69
CA TYR A 130 -6.81 -1.34 -1.65
C TYR A 130 -7.02 -2.72 -1.02
N ILE A 131 -6.07 -3.19 -0.20
CA ILE A 131 -6.15 -4.49 0.43
C ILE A 131 -7.24 -4.50 1.51
N THR A 132 -7.39 -3.41 2.29
CA THR A 132 -8.50 -3.29 3.23
C THR A 132 -9.85 -3.23 2.50
N ALA A 133 -9.98 -2.45 1.42
CA ALA A 133 -11.20 -2.39 0.63
C ALA A 133 -11.59 -3.75 0.06
N LYS A 134 -10.61 -4.55 -0.37
CA LYS A 134 -10.84 -5.84 -1.00
C LYS A 134 -11.17 -6.96 0.00
N TYR A 135 -10.49 -7.01 1.14
CA TYR A 135 -10.56 -8.14 2.07
C TYR A 135 -11.22 -7.81 3.41
N ASN A 136 -11.53 -6.54 3.67
CA ASN A 136 -12.22 -6.07 4.87
C ASN A 136 -13.08 -4.81 4.56
N PRO A 137 -14.02 -4.89 3.60
CA PRO A 137 -14.76 -3.74 3.08
C PRO A 137 -15.62 -3.03 4.14
N LEU A 138 -16.02 -3.72 5.21
CA LEU A 138 -16.86 -3.14 6.26
C LEU A 138 -16.09 -2.22 7.21
N LYS A 139 -14.76 -2.35 7.25
CA LYS A 139 -13.87 -1.59 8.13
C LYS A 139 -12.95 -0.63 7.35
N VAL A 140 -13.14 -0.50 6.03
CA VAL A 140 -12.38 0.45 5.20
C VAL A 140 -12.94 1.86 5.33
N HIS A 141 -12.04 2.83 5.49
CA HIS A 141 -12.35 4.26 5.57
C HIS A 141 -11.35 5.05 4.72
N SER A 142 -11.61 6.33 4.44
CA SER A 142 -10.62 7.17 3.73
C SER A 142 -9.30 7.29 4.53
N GLU A 143 -9.35 7.12 5.85
CA GLU A 143 -8.15 7.06 6.71
C GLU A 143 -7.33 5.77 6.53
N SER A 144 -7.88 4.72 5.91
CA SER A 144 -7.17 3.45 5.63
C SER A 144 -6.02 3.61 4.63
N PHE A 145 -5.92 4.76 3.93
CA PHE A 145 -4.69 5.11 3.20
C PHE A 145 -3.50 5.32 4.15
N LEU A 146 -3.72 5.55 5.45
CA LEU A 146 -2.69 5.80 6.47
C LEU A 146 -1.77 7.01 6.19
N LEU A 147 -2.25 7.99 5.41
CA LEU A 147 -1.50 9.23 5.15
C LEU A 147 -1.39 10.11 6.40
N ASN A 148 -2.41 10.08 7.27
CA ASN A 148 -2.44 10.84 8.52
C ASN A 148 -2.45 9.89 9.72
N ASN A 149 -1.31 9.24 9.97
CA ASN A 149 -1.15 8.27 11.05
C ASN A 149 -0.64 8.91 12.37
N GLY A 150 -1.06 10.16 12.64
CA GLY A 150 -0.72 10.92 13.84
C GLY A 150 0.47 11.87 13.72
N LYS A 151 0.58 12.81 14.68
CA LYS A 151 1.58 13.89 14.66
C LYS A 151 3.03 13.38 14.64
N SER A 152 3.33 12.35 15.42
CA SER A 152 4.68 11.77 15.47
C SER A 152 5.08 11.10 14.16
N TYR A 153 4.12 10.48 13.47
CA TYR A 153 4.34 9.89 12.15
C TYR A 153 4.65 10.96 11.11
N MET A 154 3.86 12.05 11.09
CA MET A 154 4.10 13.19 10.20
C MET A 154 5.46 13.84 10.48
N ALA A 155 5.77 14.09 11.74
CA ALA A 155 7.05 14.68 12.14
C ALA A 155 8.25 13.82 11.71
N ALA A 156 8.18 12.50 11.88
CA ALA A 156 9.23 11.58 11.46
C ALA A 156 9.45 11.60 9.93
N HIS A 157 8.37 11.58 9.14
CA HIS A 157 8.48 11.65 7.67
C HIS A 157 8.97 13.01 7.19
N SER A 158 8.47 14.11 7.78
CA SER A 158 8.96 15.46 7.48
C SER A 158 10.44 15.59 7.82
N PHE A 159 10.89 15.08 8.96
CA PHE A 159 12.30 15.08 9.34
C PHE A 159 13.16 14.27 8.36
N ALA A 160 12.72 13.06 8.00
CA ALA A 160 13.45 12.22 7.04
C ALA A 160 13.57 12.85 5.66
N ILE A 161 12.52 13.51 5.17
CA ILE A 161 12.57 14.25 3.91
C ILE A 161 13.50 15.46 4.03
N LEU A 162 13.43 16.21 5.13
CA LEU A 162 14.30 17.38 5.35
C LEU A 162 15.78 16.98 5.45
N GLU A 163 16.12 15.94 6.21
CA GLU A 163 17.48 15.39 6.28
C GLU A 163 17.97 15.03 4.88
N CYS A 164 17.16 14.27 4.12
CA CYS A 164 17.49 13.85 2.77
C CYS A 164 17.75 15.04 1.84
N LEU A 165 16.88 16.07 1.88
CA LEU A 165 17.01 17.25 1.05
C LEU A 165 18.23 18.10 1.45
N ILE A 166 18.43 18.36 2.73
CA ILE A 166 19.57 19.13 3.24
C ILE A 166 20.88 18.43 2.88
N GLU A 167 20.99 17.13 3.12
CA GLU A 167 22.18 16.37 2.76
C GLU A 167 22.38 16.29 1.24
N SER A 168 21.31 16.26 0.44
CA SER A 168 21.44 16.30 -1.02
C SER A 168 22.00 17.64 -1.54
N LEU A 169 21.80 18.73 -0.80
CA LEU A 169 22.33 20.06 -1.13
C LEU A 169 23.77 20.24 -0.63
N LEU A 170 24.06 19.79 0.59
CA LEU A 170 25.37 19.97 1.22
C LEU A 170 26.39 18.90 0.80
N PHE A 171 25.94 17.66 0.60
CA PHE A 171 26.78 16.48 0.34
C PHE A 171 26.18 15.61 -0.80
N PRO A 172 26.03 16.17 -2.01
CA PRO A 172 25.31 15.51 -3.11
C PRO A 172 25.87 14.14 -3.49
N ASP A 173 27.19 13.96 -3.38
CA ASP A 173 27.83 12.70 -3.73
C ASP A 173 27.48 11.57 -2.74
N LEU A 174 27.28 11.86 -1.46
CA LEU A 174 26.85 10.87 -0.47
C LEU A 174 25.44 10.34 -0.74
N LYS A 175 24.61 11.08 -1.48
CA LYS A 175 23.25 10.68 -1.88
C LYS A 175 23.20 9.89 -3.19
N ILE A 176 24.34 9.72 -3.87
CA ILE A 176 24.42 8.89 -5.08
C ILE A 176 24.68 7.45 -4.67
N SER A 177 23.76 6.55 -5.01
CA SER A 177 23.89 5.11 -4.70
C SER A 177 25.22 4.50 -5.15
N SER A 178 25.73 4.91 -6.32
CA SER A 178 26.98 4.41 -6.90
C SER A 178 28.24 5.12 -6.40
N TYR A 179 28.15 6.04 -5.44
CA TYR A 179 29.30 6.79 -4.94
C TYR A 179 30.34 5.90 -4.25
N SER A 180 29.88 4.98 -3.40
CA SER A 180 30.73 4.04 -2.67
C SER A 180 30.08 2.66 -2.58
N ARG A 181 30.88 1.65 -2.21
CA ARG A 181 30.34 0.31 -1.94
C ARG A 181 29.34 0.31 -0.78
N ILE A 182 29.55 1.17 0.22
CA ILE A 182 28.66 1.28 1.38
C ILE A 182 27.29 1.83 0.95
N THR A 183 27.26 2.96 0.22
CA THR A 183 26.00 3.55 -0.29
C THR A 183 25.26 2.57 -1.20
N GLN A 184 25.98 1.81 -2.03
CA GLN A 184 25.38 0.80 -2.88
C GLN A 184 24.72 -0.33 -2.08
N LEU A 185 25.42 -0.86 -1.07
CA LEU A 185 24.90 -1.90 -0.18
C LEU A 185 23.69 -1.40 0.61
N CYS A 186 23.75 -0.18 1.16
CA CYS A 186 22.62 0.44 1.86
C CYS A 186 21.39 0.57 0.95
N THR A 187 21.55 1.05 -0.28
CA THR A 187 20.45 1.15 -1.25
C THR A 187 19.86 -0.22 -1.58
N ILE A 188 20.69 -1.22 -1.87
CA ILE A 188 20.23 -2.58 -2.21
C ILE A 188 19.48 -3.19 -1.03
N LEU A 189 20.06 -3.12 0.17
CA LEU A 189 19.42 -3.61 1.39
C LEU A 189 18.12 -2.87 1.67
N GLY A 190 18.10 -1.55 1.49
CA GLY A 190 16.91 -0.71 1.63
C GLY A 190 15.78 -1.17 0.70
N CYS A 191 16.07 -1.38 -0.59
CA CYS A 191 15.11 -1.92 -1.55
C CYS A 191 14.59 -3.31 -1.16
N ILE A 192 15.47 -4.21 -0.72
CA ILE A 192 15.08 -5.56 -0.27
C ILE A 192 14.13 -5.46 0.93
N LEU A 193 14.47 -4.66 1.93
CA LEU A 193 13.65 -4.48 3.13
C LEU A 193 12.30 -3.83 2.83
N ILE A 194 12.24 -2.86 1.90
CA ILE A 194 10.99 -2.26 1.43
C ILE A 194 10.11 -3.33 0.79
N ILE A 195 10.65 -4.15 -0.12
CA ILE A 195 9.89 -5.18 -0.84
C ILE A 195 9.39 -6.26 0.13
N LEU A 196 10.27 -6.79 0.99
CA LEU A 196 9.90 -7.81 1.98
C LEU A 196 8.91 -7.27 3.01
N GLY A 197 9.13 -6.04 3.48
CA GLY A 197 8.24 -5.37 4.42
C GLY A 197 6.85 -5.15 3.83
N GLN A 198 6.77 -4.63 2.59
CA GLN A 198 5.51 -4.46 1.87
C GLN A 198 4.80 -5.79 1.64
N TYR A 199 5.53 -6.82 1.21
CA TYR A 199 4.98 -8.16 0.99
C TYR A 199 4.40 -8.72 2.29
N SER A 200 5.13 -8.66 3.40
CA SER A 200 4.66 -9.12 4.70
C SER A 200 3.43 -8.36 5.16
N ARG A 201 3.43 -7.03 4.99
CA ARG A 201 2.30 -6.18 5.37
C ARG A 201 1.04 -6.53 4.59
N THR A 202 1.13 -6.56 3.26
CA THR A 202 0.00 -6.85 2.37
C THR A 202 -0.55 -8.26 2.58
N THR A 203 0.31 -9.26 2.72
CA THR A 203 -0.13 -10.65 2.94
C THR A 203 -0.72 -10.86 4.33
N ALA A 204 -0.21 -10.17 5.36
CA ALA A 204 -0.79 -10.19 6.71
C ALA A 204 -2.21 -9.62 6.74
N MET A 205 -2.45 -8.52 6.02
CA MET A 205 -3.77 -7.91 5.89
C MET A 205 -4.73 -8.81 5.12
N HIS A 206 -4.27 -9.39 4.01
CA HIS A 206 -5.05 -10.36 3.24
C HIS A 206 -5.44 -11.57 4.08
N ALA A 207 -4.47 -12.19 4.76
CA ALA A 207 -4.68 -13.41 5.54
C ALA A 207 -5.58 -13.18 6.77
N ALA A 208 -5.48 -12.02 7.42
CA ALA A 208 -6.36 -11.69 8.55
C ALA A 208 -7.77 -11.24 8.10
N GLY A 209 -7.91 -10.63 6.91
CA GLY A 209 -9.20 -10.22 6.35
C GLY A 209 -10.03 -9.41 7.34
N HIS A 210 -11.24 -9.88 7.65
CA HIS A 210 -12.16 -9.27 8.62
C HIS A 210 -11.60 -9.14 10.05
N SER A 211 -10.67 -10.03 10.43
CA SER A 211 -9.98 -9.97 11.73
C SER A 211 -8.87 -8.91 11.77
N PHE A 212 -8.49 -8.34 10.63
CA PHE A 212 -7.51 -7.25 10.58
C PHE A 212 -8.12 -5.94 11.08
N SER A 213 -7.35 -5.16 11.84
CA SER A 213 -7.70 -3.77 12.15
C SER A 213 -6.45 -2.90 12.29
N HIS A 214 -6.52 -1.67 11.77
CA HIS A 214 -5.50 -0.65 11.98
C HIS A 214 -5.44 -0.14 13.43
N ILE A 215 -6.46 -0.42 14.24
CA ILE A 215 -6.56 -0.03 15.65
C ILE A 215 -6.63 -1.29 16.51
N VAL A 216 -5.87 -1.32 17.61
CA VAL A 216 -5.93 -2.44 18.56
C VAL A 216 -7.35 -2.55 19.11
N LYS A 217 -7.96 -3.73 18.94
CA LYS A 217 -9.30 -4.03 19.44
C LYS A 217 -9.24 -4.42 20.92
N THR A 218 -10.10 -3.81 21.72
CA THR A 218 -10.22 -4.09 23.17
C THR A 218 -11.42 -4.99 23.49
N LYS A 219 -12.26 -5.30 22.49
CA LYS A 219 -13.38 -6.24 22.58
C LYS A 219 -13.35 -7.19 21.39
N LYS A 220 -13.73 -8.45 21.64
CA LYS A 220 -13.84 -9.47 20.59
C LYS A 220 -15.09 -9.21 19.76
N GLU A 221 -14.92 -9.03 18.45
CA GLU A 221 -16.03 -8.94 17.50
C GLU A 221 -16.46 -10.36 17.07
N PRO A 222 -17.74 -10.59 16.68
CA PRO A 222 -18.23 -11.92 16.32
C PRO A 222 -17.49 -12.57 15.15
N ASP A 223 -16.97 -11.75 14.23
CA ASP A 223 -16.18 -12.13 13.06
C ASP A 223 -14.66 -12.25 13.35
N HIS A 224 -14.25 -12.05 14.61
CA HIS A 224 -12.84 -12.08 15.00
C HIS A 224 -12.37 -13.52 15.25
N VAL A 225 -11.51 -14.01 14.37
CA VAL A 225 -10.92 -15.35 14.42
C VAL A 225 -9.41 -15.28 14.60
N LEU A 226 -8.86 -16.29 15.28
CA LEU A 226 -7.41 -16.40 15.46
C LEU A 226 -6.78 -17.04 14.23
N VAL A 227 -6.07 -16.25 13.42
CA VAL A 227 -5.35 -16.73 12.23
C VAL A 227 -3.94 -17.17 12.62
N LYS A 228 -3.59 -18.43 12.30
CA LYS A 228 -2.29 -19.06 12.61
C LYS A 228 -1.58 -19.65 11.39
N THR A 229 -2.18 -19.54 10.20
CA THR A 229 -1.70 -20.17 8.97
C THR A 229 -1.11 -19.14 8.02
N GLY A 230 -0.41 -19.61 6.98
CA GLY A 230 0.25 -18.73 6.00
C GLY A 230 1.33 -17.89 6.68
N ILE A 231 1.31 -16.58 6.45
CA ILE A 231 2.33 -15.68 7.04
C ILE A 231 2.26 -15.62 8.58
N TYR A 232 1.09 -15.88 9.17
CA TYR A 232 0.94 -15.95 10.62
C TYR A 232 1.61 -17.20 11.22
N ALA A 233 1.96 -18.22 10.44
CA ALA A 233 2.76 -19.34 10.95
C ALA A 233 4.24 -18.94 11.21
N TRP A 234 4.71 -17.83 10.63
CA TRP A 234 6.10 -17.36 10.71
C TRP A 234 6.30 -16.21 11.70
N SER A 235 5.26 -15.41 11.91
CA SER A 235 5.27 -14.28 12.84
C SER A 235 3.85 -14.07 13.38
N ARG A 236 3.73 -13.81 14.69
CA ARG A 236 2.44 -13.50 15.31
C ARG A 236 1.90 -12.13 14.97
N HIS A 237 2.77 -11.22 14.53
CA HIS A 237 2.44 -9.85 14.15
C HIS A 237 3.08 -9.48 12.79
N PRO A 238 2.78 -10.21 11.71
CA PRO A 238 3.49 -10.07 10.43
C PRO A 238 3.22 -8.71 9.75
N SER A 239 2.10 -8.06 10.10
CA SER A 239 1.78 -6.71 9.67
C SER A 239 2.67 -5.65 10.34
N TYR A 240 3.06 -5.86 11.60
CA TYR A 240 3.98 -4.99 12.34
C TYR A 240 5.42 -5.23 11.92
N PHE A 241 5.81 -6.50 11.80
CA PHE A 241 7.08 -6.89 11.18
C PHE A 241 7.25 -6.22 9.81
N GLY A 242 6.24 -6.31 8.95
CA GLY A 242 6.26 -5.74 7.61
C GLY A 242 6.48 -4.24 7.62
N PHE A 243 5.70 -3.50 8.43
CA PHE A 243 5.83 -2.04 8.52
C PHE A 243 7.18 -1.61 9.13
N PHE A 244 7.65 -2.29 10.17
CA PHE A 244 8.93 -1.99 10.82
C PHE A 244 10.09 -2.05 9.83
N TRP A 245 10.22 -3.17 9.10
CA TRP A 245 11.30 -3.35 8.13
C TRP A 245 11.12 -2.50 6.88
N TRP A 246 9.88 -2.28 6.43
CA TRP A 246 9.58 -1.35 5.34
C TRP A 246 10.10 0.05 5.65
N ALA A 247 9.77 0.57 6.84
CA ALA A 247 10.15 1.91 7.27
C ALA A 247 11.68 2.05 7.44
N ILE A 248 12.37 1.06 8.01
CA ILE A 248 13.84 1.04 8.06
C ILE A 248 14.44 1.03 6.65
N GLY A 249 13.87 0.21 5.76
CA GLY A 249 14.30 0.13 4.37
C GLY A 249 14.21 1.47 3.64
N THR A 250 13.20 2.29 3.92
CA THR A 250 13.10 3.64 3.35
C THR A 250 14.26 4.55 3.76
N GLN A 251 14.73 4.47 5.01
CA GLN A 251 15.82 5.32 5.49
C GLN A 251 17.18 4.87 4.95
N LEU A 252 17.37 3.56 4.79
CA LEU A 252 18.54 3.00 4.09
C LEU A 252 18.54 3.38 2.61
N LEU A 253 17.39 3.33 1.94
CA LEU A 253 17.25 3.76 0.55
C LEU A 253 17.58 5.26 0.40
N LEU A 254 17.07 6.11 1.29
CA LEU A 254 17.37 7.55 1.27
C LEU A 254 18.79 7.89 1.73
N LEU A 255 19.55 6.90 2.24
CA LEU A 255 20.87 7.08 2.83
C LEU A 255 20.85 8.13 3.95
N ASN A 256 19.83 8.07 4.81
CA ASN A 256 19.62 9.01 5.92
C ASN A 256 20.14 8.41 7.24
N PRO A 257 21.37 8.72 7.69
CA PRO A 257 21.94 8.12 8.88
C PRO A 257 21.19 8.49 10.17
N ILE A 258 20.72 9.73 10.30
CA ILE A 258 20.07 10.22 11.52
C ILE A 258 18.66 9.66 11.60
N SER A 259 17.88 9.79 10.53
CA SER A 259 16.52 9.23 10.47
C SER A 259 16.50 7.72 10.60
N LEU A 260 17.53 7.00 10.12
CA LEU A 260 17.62 5.56 10.32
C LEU A 260 17.61 5.19 11.82
N VAL A 261 18.44 5.85 12.63
CA VAL A 261 18.51 5.60 14.08
C VAL A 261 17.21 5.99 14.77
N ILE A 262 16.61 7.12 14.38
CA ILE A 262 15.33 7.59 14.92
C ILE A 262 14.22 6.59 14.60
N PHE A 263 14.10 6.17 13.34
CA PHE A 263 13.05 5.24 12.90
C PHE A 263 13.17 3.90 13.62
N ILE A 264 14.38 3.33 13.73
CA ILE A 264 14.60 2.09 14.48
C ILE A 264 14.12 2.25 15.92
N SER A 265 14.58 3.30 16.62
CA SER A 265 14.31 3.50 18.04
C SER A 265 12.82 3.75 18.32
N VAL A 266 12.20 4.64 17.54
CA VAL A 266 10.80 5.04 17.72
C VAL A 266 9.87 3.89 17.34
N LEU A 267 10.09 3.22 16.20
CA LEU A 267 9.22 2.13 15.78
C LEU A 267 9.38 0.90 16.66
N TRP A 268 10.59 0.59 17.13
CA TRP A 268 10.81 -0.52 18.05
C TRP A 268 10.02 -0.29 19.34
N LYS A 269 10.13 0.90 19.94
CA LYS A 269 9.36 1.25 21.15
C LYS A 269 7.86 1.22 20.89
N PHE A 270 7.41 1.82 19.78
CA PHE A 270 6.00 1.84 19.41
C PHE A 270 5.41 0.43 19.30
N PHE A 271 6.09 -0.47 18.58
CA PHE A 271 5.60 -1.83 18.41
C PHE A 271 5.75 -2.68 19.66
N ASN A 272 6.81 -2.50 20.46
CA ASN A 272 6.92 -3.16 21.77
C ASN A 272 5.70 -2.85 22.65
N ASP A 273 5.38 -1.57 22.80
CA ASP A 273 4.29 -1.13 23.68
C ASP A 273 2.93 -1.59 23.11
N ARG A 274 2.74 -1.48 21.79
CA ARG A 274 1.52 -1.89 21.09
C ARG A 274 1.27 -3.39 21.14
N ILE A 275 2.29 -4.21 20.85
CA ILE A 275 2.21 -5.67 20.87
C ILE A 275 1.87 -6.16 22.27
N ARG A 276 2.50 -5.62 23.32
CA ARG A 276 2.19 -6.03 24.71
C ARG A 276 0.71 -5.81 25.05
N ILE A 277 0.15 -4.67 24.66
CA ILE A 277 -1.26 -4.34 24.91
C ILE A 277 -2.17 -5.26 24.08
N GLU A 278 -1.86 -5.43 22.80
CA GLU A 278 -2.67 -6.25 21.90
C GLU A 278 -2.67 -7.73 22.28
N GLU A 279 -1.51 -8.30 22.63
CA GLU A 279 -1.41 -9.70 23.06
C GLU A 279 -2.18 -9.95 24.36
N LYS A 280 -2.29 -8.96 25.26
CA LYS A 280 -3.15 -9.07 26.45
C LYS A 280 -4.62 -9.29 26.05
N TYR A 281 -5.12 -8.51 25.10
CA TYR A 281 -6.49 -8.67 24.60
C TYR A 281 -6.66 -9.94 23.77
N LEU A 282 -5.66 -10.36 22.99
CA LEU A 282 -5.72 -11.63 22.25
C LEU A 282 -5.79 -12.85 23.17
N VAL A 283 -5.11 -12.81 24.33
CA VAL A 283 -5.29 -13.82 25.39
C VAL A 283 -6.72 -13.77 25.97
N GLU A 284 -7.29 -12.59 26.17
CA GLU A 284 -8.69 -12.46 26.63
C GLU A 284 -9.69 -13.00 25.60
N PHE A 285 -9.42 -12.80 24.30
CA PHE A 285 -10.34 -13.19 23.21
C PHE A 285 -10.30 -14.69 22.88
N PHE A 286 -9.13 -15.31 22.98
CA PHE A 286 -8.88 -16.66 22.47
C PHE A 286 -8.31 -17.61 23.53
N GLY A 287 -8.03 -17.12 24.74
CA GLY A 287 -7.61 -17.93 25.87
C GLY A 287 -6.39 -18.79 25.57
N ARG A 288 -6.54 -20.10 25.76
CA ARG A 288 -5.45 -21.05 25.66
C ARG A 288 -4.86 -21.15 24.25
N ASP A 289 -5.69 -21.02 23.22
CA ASP A 289 -5.24 -21.12 21.82
C ASP A 289 -4.19 -20.07 21.47
N TYR A 290 -4.34 -18.84 21.99
CA TYR A 290 -3.36 -17.78 21.80
C TYR A 290 -2.10 -17.99 22.64
N ILE A 291 -2.26 -18.51 23.87
CA ILE A 291 -1.12 -18.80 24.75
C ILE A 291 -0.20 -19.86 24.13
N ASP A 292 -0.77 -20.91 23.54
CA ASP A 292 0.03 -21.96 22.91
C ASP A 292 0.66 -21.47 21.60
N TYR A 293 -0.11 -20.74 20.77
CA TYR A 293 0.43 -20.06 19.59
C TYR A 293 1.57 -19.08 19.93
N LYS A 294 1.47 -18.37 21.07
CA LYS A 294 2.52 -17.45 21.55
C LYS A 294 3.85 -18.16 21.80
N LYS A 295 3.84 -19.40 22.30
CA LYS A 295 5.06 -20.16 22.60
C LYS A 295 5.78 -20.63 21.34
N GLU A 296 5.03 -20.91 20.29
CA GLU A 296 5.57 -21.43 19.02
C GLU A 296 5.99 -20.27 18.07
N VAL A 297 5.28 -19.14 18.18
CA VAL A 297 5.23 -18.00 17.24
C VAL A 297 6.50 -17.17 16.94
N SER A 298 7.09 -16.47 17.89
CA SER A 298 7.89 -15.22 17.68
C SER A 298 7.18 -14.04 16.94
N VAL A 299 7.68 -12.81 17.18
CA VAL A 299 7.21 -11.58 16.51
C VAL A 299 7.99 -11.30 15.23
N GLY A 300 9.28 -11.64 15.20
CA GLY A 300 10.19 -11.36 14.07
C GLY A 300 10.83 -9.96 14.08
N ILE A 301 10.48 -9.10 15.03
CA ILE A 301 11.22 -7.84 15.29
C ILE A 301 12.28 -8.15 16.35
N PRO A 302 13.55 -7.75 16.18
CA PRO A 302 14.61 -8.08 17.13
C PRO A 302 14.22 -7.65 18.56
N LEU A 303 14.44 -8.51 19.54
CA LEU A 303 14.16 -8.28 20.97
C LEU A 303 12.66 -8.21 21.35
N LEU A 304 11.73 -8.60 20.47
CA LEU A 304 10.27 -8.67 20.72
C LEU A 304 9.69 -10.08 20.58
#